data_AF-A0A353VHP5-F1
#
_entry.id   AF-A0A353VHP5-F1
#
_cell.length_a   1.000
_cell.length_b   1.000
_cell.length_c   1.000
_cell.angle_alpha   90.00
_cell.angle_beta   90.00
_cell.angle_gamma   90.00
#
_symmetry.space_group_name_H-M   'P 1'
#
loop_
_entity.id
_entity.type
_entity.pdbx_description
1 polymer ?
#
loop_
_entity_poly.entity_id
_entity_poly.type
_entity_poly.pdbx_seq_one_letter_code
_entity_poly.pdbx_strand_id
1 'polypeptide(L)' 'MQLENATSAYVMILNQTATFSNNYILDVQQTSTWLDLSSYPAGAYTLILICDGMAVDAKNLIIN' A
#
# COMPACT_ATOMS: atom_id res chain seq x y z
N MET A 1 6.87 -3.38 -20.16
CA MET A 1 5.86 -3.54 -19.09
C MET A 1 5.72 -2.18 -18.44
N GLN A 2 4.61 -1.50 -18.76
CA GLN A 2 4.46 -0.06 -18.68
C GLN A 2 3.62 0.29 -17.45
N LEU A 3 4.29 0.70 -16.37
CA LEU A 3 3.64 1.32 -15.21
C LEU A 3 3.29 2.80 -15.49
N GLU A 4 3.73 3.33 -16.64
CA GLU A 4 3.69 4.76 -17.02
C GLU A 4 2.28 5.32 -17.35
N ASN A 5 1.19 4.58 -17.16
CA ASN A 5 -0.16 5.06 -17.51
C ASN A 5 -1.24 4.69 -16.46
N ALA A 6 -0.86 4.39 -15.21
CA ALA A 6 -1.87 4.24 -14.18
C ALA A 6 -2.55 5.60 -13.95
N THR A 7 -3.88 5.67 -14.07
CA THR A 7 -4.62 6.93 -13.82
C THR A 7 -4.92 7.14 -12.35
N SER A 8 -4.94 6.05 -11.59
CA SER A 8 -5.15 5.99 -10.16
C SER A 8 -4.28 4.90 -9.57
N ALA A 9 -3.71 5.17 -8.40
CA ALA A 9 -3.02 4.16 -7.62
C ALA A 9 -3.29 4.38 -6.14
N TYR A 10 -3.34 3.30 -5.37
CA TYR A 10 -3.40 3.36 -3.92
C TYR A 10 -2.72 2.13 -3.31
N VAL A 11 -2.16 2.31 -2.12
CA VAL A 11 -1.66 1.22 -1.29
C VAL A 11 -2.72 0.87 -0.25
N MET A 12 -3.15 -0.38 -0.23
CA MET A 12 -3.96 -0.92 0.84
C MET A 12 -3.04 -1.54 1.88
N ILE A 13 -3.09 -1.05 3.11
CA ILE A 13 -2.41 -1.63 4.26
C ILE A 13 -3.42 -2.48 5.00
N LEU A 14 -3.18 -3.78 5.04
CA LEU A 14 -3.99 -4.73 5.78
C LEU A 14 -3.19 -5.27 6.96
N ASN A 15 -3.70 -5.16 8.17
CA ASN A 15 -3.16 -5.95 9.28
C ASN A 15 -3.55 -7.42 9.07
N GLN A 16 -2.63 -8.38 9.25
CA GLN A 16 -2.92 -9.81 9.03
C GLN A 16 -3.95 -10.39 10.01
N THR A 17 -4.23 -9.69 11.11
CA THR A 17 -5.35 -10.01 12.02
C THR A 17 -6.70 -9.48 11.51
N ALA A 18 -6.72 -8.82 10.34
CA ALA A 18 -7.87 -8.26 9.64
C ALA A 18 -8.72 -7.25 10.44
N THR A 19 -8.17 -6.70 11.53
CA THR A 19 -8.85 -5.70 12.37
C THR A 19 -8.71 -4.26 11.85
N PHE A 20 -7.67 -4.00 11.06
CA PHE A 20 -7.36 -2.68 10.53
C PHE A 20 -7.00 -2.76 9.05
N SER A 21 -7.69 -1.96 8.24
CA SER A 21 -7.36 -1.73 6.83
C SER A 21 -7.40 -0.25 6.50
N ASN A 22 -6.31 0.28 5.96
CA ASN A 22 -6.20 1.67 5.56
C ASN A 22 -5.77 1.76 4.10
N ASN A 23 -6.43 2.62 3.33
CA ASN A 23 -6.11 2.87 1.93
C ASN A 23 -5.40 4.21 1.80
N TYR A 24 -4.21 4.21 1.19
CA TYR A 24 -3.40 5.39 0.94
C TYR A 24 -3.37 5.66 -0.55
N ILE A 25 -4.05 6.72 -0.98
CA ILE A 25 -4.05 7.15 -2.38
C ILE A 25 -2.64 7.62 -2.73
N LEU A 26 -2.10 7.08 -3.82
CA LEU A 26 -0.81 7.45 -4.37
C LEU A 26 -0.99 8.48 -5.49
N ASP A 27 -0.05 9.41 -5.56
CA ASP A 27 0.12 10.25 -6.75
C ASP A 27 0.89 9.44 -7.81
N VAL A 28 0.22 9.12 -8.91
CA VAL A 28 0.77 8.35 -10.03
C VAL A 28 1.89 9.08 -10.77
N GLN A 29 2.09 10.38 -10.53
CA GLN A 29 3.23 11.14 -11.06
C GLN A 29 4.49 11.02 -10.20
N GLN A 30 4.38 10.46 -8.99
CA GLN A 30 5.52 10.24 -8.10
C GLN A 30 6.02 8.80 -8.25
N THR A 31 7.33 8.63 -8.42
CA THR A 31 7.97 7.30 -8.46
C THR A 31 8.20 6.71 -7.07
N SER A 32 8.07 7.53 -6.03
CA SER A 32 8.22 7.12 -4.64
C SER A 32 7.30 7.94 -3.74
N THR A 33 6.78 7.31 -2.69
CA THR A 33 6.02 7.99 -1.64
C THR A 33 6.54 7.58 -0.27
N TRP A 34 6.39 8.47 0.71
CA TRP A 34 6.68 8.17 2.10
C TRP A 34 5.38 7.90 2.85
N LEU A 35 5.31 6.74 3.46
CA LEU A 35 4.20 6.30 4.28
C LEU A 35 4.68 6.21 5.72
N ASP A 36 4.12 7.06 6.58
CA ASP A 36 4.42 7.02 8.01
C ASP A 36 3.59 5.93 8.69
N LEU A 37 4.30 4.94 9.25
CA LEU A 37 3.73 3.81 9.98
C LEU A 37 3.98 3.89 11.49
N SER A 38 4.51 5.00 11.99
CA SER A 38 4.88 5.17 13.41
C SER A 38 3.70 5.02 14.38
N SER A 39 2.47 5.30 13.91
CA SER A 39 1.24 5.15 14.69
C SER A 39 0.63 3.75 14.64
N TYR A 40 1.16 2.86 13.81
CA TYR A 40 0.64 1.50 13.66
C TYR A 40 1.17 0.62 14.79
N PRO A 41 0.30 -0.19 15.44
CA PRO A 41 0.75 -1.11 16.47
C PRO A 41 1.68 -2.18 15.86
N ALA A 42 2.61 -2.68 16.66
CA ALA A 42 3.47 -3.79 16.28
C ALA A 42 2.61 -4.98 15.80
N GLY A 43 3.04 -5.61 14.71
CA GLY A 43 2.28 -6.66 14.06
C GLY A 43 2.70 -6.90 12.62
N ALA A 44 2.10 -7.91 12.02
CA ALA A 44 2.30 -8.26 10.63
C ALA A 44 1.26 -7.57 9.74
N TYR A 45 1.75 -6.91 8.70
CA TYR A 45 0.96 -6.15 7.74
C TYR A 45 1.26 -6.63 6.32
N THR A 46 0.27 -6.50 5.45
CA THR A 46 0.39 -6.73 4.02
C THR A 46 0.04 -5.43 3.33
N LEU A 47 1.01 -4.87 2.60
CA LEU A 47 0.82 -3.71 1.74
C LEU A 47 0.54 -4.22 0.35
N ILE A 48 -0.60 -3.86 -0.23
CA ILE A 48 -0.98 -4.22 -1.58
C ILE A 48 -0.97 -2.93 -2.40
N LEU A 49 -0.23 -2.91 -3.51
CA LEU A 49 -0.30 -1.83 -4.48
C LEU A 49 -1.41 -2.14 -5.47
N ILE A 50 -2.40 -1.26 -5.53
CA ILE A 50 -3.49 -1.33 -6.50
C ILE A 50 -3.31 -0.16 -7.49
N CYS A 51 -3.27 -0.47 -8.78
CA CYS A 51 -3.28 0.52 -9.86
C CYS A 51 -4.54 0.29 -10.71
N ASP A 52 -5.33 1.34 -10.93
CA ASP A 52 -6.59 1.31 -11.71
C ASP A 52 -7.54 0.16 -11.31
N GLY A 53 -7.63 -0.11 -10.01
CA GLY A 53 -8.47 -1.16 -9.44
C GLY A 53 -7.89 -2.57 -9.52
N MET A 54 -6.69 -2.76 -10.08
CA MET A 54 -5.99 -4.04 -10.13
C MET A 54 -4.83 -4.10 -9.14
N ALA A 55 -4.77 -5.15 -8.33
CA ALA A 55 -3.60 -5.42 -7.49
C ALA A 55 -2.41 -5.79 -8.38
N VAL A 56 -1.38 -4.95 -8.38
CA VAL A 56 -0.18 -5.13 -9.21
C VAL A 56 1.00 -5.70 -8.43
N ASP A 57 1.05 -5.44 -7.13
CA ASP A 57 2.10 -5.96 -6.25
C ASP A 57 1.62 -6.08 -4.80
N ALA A 58 2.28 -6.92 -4.01
CA ALA A 58 2.02 -7.06 -2.59
C ALA A 58 3.32 -7.33 -1.81
N LYS A 59 3.49 -6.63 -0.69
CA LYS A 59 4.65 -6.74 0.19
C LYS A 59 4.21 -6.95 1.62
N ASN A 60 4.77 -7.96 2.27
CA ASN A 60 4.60 -8.17 3.70
C ASN A 60 5.59 -7.32 4.48
N LEU A 61 5.13 -6.75 5.59
CA LEU A 61 5.88 -5.90 6.50
C LEU A 61 5.60 -6.33 7.93
N ILE A 62 6.63 -6.37 8.77
CA ILE A 62 6.49 -6.60 10.21
C ILE A 62 6.93 -5.32 10.91
N ILE A 63 6.05 -4.75 11.72
CA ILE A 63 6.34 -3.61 12.61
C ILE A 63 6.61 -4.20 13.99
N ASN A 64 7.74 -3.82 14.60
CA ASN A 64 8.17 -4.29 15.93
C ASN A 64 8.22 -3.15 16.94
#